data_AF-A0A163IZB6-F1
#
_entry.id   AF-A0A163IZB6-F1
#
_cell.length_a   1.000
_cell.length_b   1.000
_cell.length_c   1.000
_cell.angle_alpha   90.00
_cell.angle_beta   90.00
_cell.angle_gamma   90.00
#
_symmetry.space_group_name_H-M   'P 1'
#
loop_
_entity.id
_entity.type
_entity.pdbx_description
1 polymer ?
#
loop_
_entity_poly.entity_id
_entity_poly.type
_entity_poly.pdbx_seq_one_letter_code
_entity_poly.pdbx_strand_id
1 'polypeptide(L)'
;MSSAPQLRSLYRRLLRELPVKDQTSRTAHQKLSAASPLQKRLRQHFTTARPTDPASQAAQAEQFVQYIQAQRMYATLIERYNPGMGMSEEERVRLSARRIGMNLPVEFEAGGEGGKQ
;
A
#
# COMPACT_ATOMS: atom_id res chain seq x y z
N MET A 1 25.44 -4.53 20.70
CA MET A 1 26.28 -4.43 19.48
C MET A 1 25.60 -5.20 18.36
N SER A 2 24.95 -4.53 17.41
CA SER A 2 24.28 -5.21 16.29
C SER A 2 25.32 -5.81 15.34
N SER A 3 25.21 -7.10 15.06
CA SER A 3 26.19 -7.79 14.21
C SER A 3 25.89 -7.56 12.71
N ALA A 4 26.91 -7.58 11.86
CA ALA A 4 26.75 -7.52 10.40
C ALA A 4 25.72 -8.52 9.84
N PRO A 5 25.64 -9.80 10.28
CA PRO A 5 24.59 -10.71 9.82
C PRO A 5 23.19 -10.30 10.29
N GLN A 6 23.04 -9.69 11.47
CA GLN A 6 21.76 -9.18 11.97
C GLN A 6 21.25 -8.01 11.10
N LEU A 7 22.11 -7.06 10.74
CA LEU A 7 21.71 -5.95 9.86
C LEU A 7 21.30 -6.44 8.46
N ARG A 8 21.98 -7.47 7.93
CA ARG A 8 21.62 -8.09 6.65
C ARG A 8 20.27 -8.80 6.71
N SER A 9 19.96 -9.49 7.80
CA SER A 9 18.68 -10.19 7.96
C SER A 9 17.53 -9.19 8.09
N LEU A 10 17.71 -8.09 8.83
CA LEU A 10 16.74 -6.99 8.93
C LEU A 10 16.48 -6.31 7.59
N TYR A 11 17.55 -5.96 6.86
CA TYR A 11 17.42 -5.40 5.51
C TYR A 11 16.62 -6.33 4.58
N ARG A 12 16.90 -7.64 4.59
CA ARG A 12 16.16 -8.62 3.77
C ARG A 12 14.71 -8.77 4.19
N ARG A 13 14.40 -8.72 5.50
CA ARG A 13 13.02 -8.71 5.99
C ARG A 13 12.27 -7.48 5.48
N LEU A 14 12.85 -6.30 5.65
CA LEU A 14 12.28 -5.04 5.17
C LEU A 14 12.00 -5.07 3.66
N LEU A 15 12.96 -5.56 2.86
CA LEU A 15 12.78 -5.72 1.41
C LEU A 15 11.64 -6.65 1.00
N ARG A 16 11.30 -7.65 1.82
CA ARG A 16 10.19 -8.59 1.54
C ARG A 16 8.83 -8.01 1.90
N GLU A 17 8.79 -7.05 2.82
CA GLU A 17 7.55 -6.38 3.23
C GLU A 17 7.15 -5.25 2.28
N LEU A 18 8.10 -4.75 1.48
CA LEU A 18 7.83 -3.75 0.45
C LEU A 18 6.99 -4.36 -0.69
N PRO A 19 5.98 -3.64 -1.21
CA PRO A 19 5.22 -4.07 -2.36
C PRO A 19 6.17 -4.34 -3.54
N VAL A 20 6.26 -5.61 -3.94
CA VAL A 20 6.95 -5.97 -5.17
C VAL A 20 6.07 -5.44 -6.29
N LYS A 21 6.52 -4.40 -6.98
CA LYS A 21 5.84 -3.96 -8.21
C LYS A 21 5.73 -5.18 -9.12
N ASP A 22 4.55 -5.41 -9.66
CA ASP A 22 4.34 -6.51 -10.60
C ASP A 22 5.18 -6.22 -11.85
N GLN A 23 6.36 -6.84 -11.93
CA GLN A 23 7.28 -6.72 -13.05
C GLN A 23 7.15 -7.94 -13.94
N THR A 24 5.89 -8.25 -14.30
CA THR A 24 5.49 -9.38 -15.14
C THR A 24 6.14 -9.35 -16.52
N SER A 25 6.54 -8.17 -17.01
CA SER A 25 7.20 -7.98 -18.31
C SER A 25 8.74 -8.11 -18.29
N ARG A 26 9.39 -8.18 -17.12
CA ARG A 26 10.86 -8.08 -17.04
C ARG A 26 11.54 -9.44 -16.96
N THR A 27 12.59 -9.64 -17.75
CA THR A 27 13.48 -10.81 -17.66
C THR A 27 14.20 -10.84 -16.31
N ALA A 28 14.65 -12.02 -15.85
CA ALA A 28 15.31 -12.17 -14.53
C ALA A 28 16.50 -11.20 -14.33
N HIS A 29 17.27 -10.95 -15.38
CA HIS A 29 18.39 -10.00 -15.34
C HIS A 29 17.93 -8.54 -15.22
N GLN A 30 16.80 -8.19 -15.82
CA GLN A 30 16.21 -6.84 -15.75
C GLN A 30 15.56 -6.56 -14.38
N LYS A 31 15.06 -7.61 -13.70
CA LYS A 31 14.56 -7.52 -12.30
C LYS A 31 15.68 -7.15 -11.31
N LEU A 32 16.90 -7.67 -11.51
CA LEU A 32 18.06 -7.40 -10.64
C LEU A 32 18.69 -6.03 -10.89
N SER A 33 18.63 -5.51 -12.12
CA SER A 33 19.26 -4.25 -12.52
C SER A 33 18.38 -3.02 -12.28
N ALA A 34 17.05 -3.17 -12.20
CA ALA A 34 16.10 -2.08 -12.01
C ALA A 34 15.62 -1.92 -10.56
N ALA A 35 16.54 -1.87 -9.59
CA ALA A 35 16.21 -1.61 -8.19
C ALA A 35 15.50 -0.25 -8.04
N SER A 36 14.41 -0.21 -7.28
CA SER A 36 13.64 1.03 -7.09
C SER A 36 14.48 2.11 -6.40
N PRO A 37 14.20 3.41 -6.62
CA PRO A 37 14.89 4.49 -5.91
C PRO A 37 14.83 4.33 -4.39
N LEU A 38 13.70 3.83 -3.87
CA LEU A 38 13.52 3.52 -2.45
C LEU A 38 14.46 2.40 -1.99
N GLN A 39 14.54 1.29 -2.73
CA GLN A 39 15.48 0.20 -2.42
C GLN A 39 16.94 0.67 -2.45
N LYS A 40 17.31 1.54 -3.40
CA LYS A 40 18.65 2.14 -3.45
C LYS A 40 18.94 3.00 -2.21
N ARG A 41 17.99 3.85 -1.80
CA ARG A 41 18.11 4.69 -0.60
C ARG A 41 18.20 3.86 0.69
N LEU A 42 17.37 2.83 0.81
CA LEU A 42 17.46 1.89 1.95
C LEU A 42 18.82 1.22 1.98
N ARG A 43 19.28 0.68 0.84
CA ARG A 43 20.60 0.07 0.76
C ARG A 43 21.70 1.02 1.22
N GLN A 44 21.69 2.27 0.75
CA GLN A 44 22.63 3.30 1.20
C GLN A 44 22.56 3.54 2.71
N HIS A 45 21.37 3.57 3.30
CA HIS A 45 21.21 3.74 4.76
C HIS A 45 21.83 2.59 5.57
N PHE A 46 21.76 1.35 5.06
CA PHE A 46 22.37 0.18 5.71
C PHE A 46 23.86 -0.02 5.39
N THR A 47 24.39 0.56 4.32
CA THR A 47 25.80 0.38 3.90
C THR A 47 26.71 1.58 4.19
N THR A 48 26.17 2.80 4.14
CA THR A 48 26.96 4.05 4.15
C THR A 48 26.89 4.77 5.49
N ALA A 49 25.81 4.58 6.27
CA ALA A 49 25.75 5.14 7.61
C ALA A 49 26.85 4.48 8.45
N ARG A 50 27.84 5.26 8.88
CA ARG A 50 28.65 4.94 10.06
C ARG A 50 27.82 5.42 11.24
N PRO A 51 27.00 4.57 11.88
CA PRO A 51 26.12 5.01 12.93
C PRO A 51 26.98 5.52 14.09
N THR A 52 26.64 6.70 14.61
CA THR A 52 27.15 7.19 15.89
C THR A 52 26.80 6.21 17.02
N ASP A 53 25.65 5.53 16.91
CA ASP A 53 25.27 4.39 17.72
C ASP A 53 24.62 3.27 16.87
N PRO A 54 25.33 2.15 16.59
CA PRO A 54 24.81 1.04 15.79
C PRO A 54 23.61 0.33 16.43
N ALA A 55 23.48 0.35 17.76
CA ALA A 55 22.36 -0.29 18.45
C ALA A 55 21.04 0.44 18.17
N SER A 56 21.07 1.77 18.20
CA SER A 56 19.90 2.62 17.88
C SER A 56 19.38 2.39 16.46
N GLN A 57 20.28 2.26 15.48
CA GLN A 57 19.90 2.06 14.08
C GLN A 57 19.26 0.68 13.85
N ALA A 58 19.77 -0.36 14.50
CA ALA A 58 19.18 -1.69 14.45
C ALA A 58 17.77 -1.70 15.05
N ALA A 59 17.58 -1.05 16.20
CA ALA A 59 16.27 -0.92 16.85
C ALA A 59 15.26 -0.15 15.97
N GLN A 60 15.69 0.94 15.34
CA GLN A 60 14.84 1.69 14.40
C GLN A 60 14.44 0.83 13.18
N ALA A 61 15.37 0.05 12.63
CA ALA A 61 15.07 -0.84 11.53
C ALA A 61 14.06 -1.94 11.92
N GLU A 62 14.19 -2.49 13.13
CA GLU A 62 13.23 -3.45 13.68
C GLU A 62 11.83 -2.84 13.83
N GLN A 63 11.75 -1.64 14.40
CA GLN A 63 10.50 -0.91 14.57
C GLN A 63 9.83 -0.59 13.22
N PHE A 64 10.62 -0.26 12.20
CA PHE A 64 10.09 0.00 10.87
C PHE A 64 9.51 -1.27 10.22
N VAL A 65 10.15 -2.43 10.40
CA VAL A 65 9.62 -3.72 9.92
C VAL A 65 8.27 -4.01 10.59
N GLN A 66 8.17 -3.83 11.90
CA GLN A 66 6.91 -4.01 12.64
C GLN A 66 5.81 -3.07 12.14
N TYR A 67 6.16 -1.79 11.91
CA TYR A 67 5.22 -0.80 11.40
C TYR A 67 4.66 -1.17 10.03
N ILE A 68 5.51 -1.61 9.08
CA ILE A 68 5.03 -2.02 7.75
C ILE A 68 4.10 -3.24 7.85
N GLN A 69 4.44 -4.22 8.68
CA GLN A 69 3.59 -5.40 8.90
C GLN A 69 2.23 -5.01 9.46
N ALA A 70 2.21 -4.12 10.45
CA ALA A 70 0.98 -3.56 11.01
C ALA A 70 0.17 -2.79 9.95
N GLN A 71 0.82 -2.00 9.09
CA GLN A 71 0.16 -1.25 8.03
C GLN A 71 -0.54 -2.16 7.01
N ARG A 72 0.06 -3.31 6.67
CA ARG A 72 -0.56 -4.31 5.79
C ARG A 72 -1.79 -4.93 6.45
N MET A 73 -1.66 -5.34 7.71
CA MET A 73 -2.77 -5.88 8.49
C MET A 73 -3.91 -4.87 8.58
N TYR A 74 -3.58 -3.60 8.85
CA TYR A 74 -4.53 -2.50 8.89
C TYR A 74 -5.29 -2.32 7.57
N ALA A 75 -4.57 -2.31 6.44
CA ALA A 75 -5.20 -2.25 5.12
C ALA A 75 -6.17 -3.42 4.89
N THR A 76 -5.75 -4.65 5.21
CA THR A 76 -6.62 -5.84 5.10
C THR A 76 -7.84 -5.77 6.01
N LEU A 77 -7.69 -5.25 7.23
CA LEU A 77 -8.81 -5.09 8.16
C LEU A 77 -9.81 -4.04 7.66
N ILE A 78 -9.33 -2.92 7.12
CA ILE A 78 -10.19 -1.91 6.51
C ILE A 78 -11.00 -2.51 5.36
N GLU A 79 -10.36 -3.23 4.44
CA GLU A 79 -11.05 -3.83 3.28
C GLU A 79 -12.13 -4.81 3.72
N ARG A 80 -11.88 -5.58 4.78
CA ARG A 80 -12.84 -6.59 5.29
C ARG A 80 -14.03 -5.96 6.00
N TYR A 81 -13.77 -5.00 6.89
CA TYR A 81 -14.80 -4.45 7.77
C TYR A 81 -15.46 -3.19 7.19
N ASN A 82 -14.86 -2.58 6.18
CA ASN A 82 -15.40 -1.43 5.48
C ASN A 82 -15.39 -1.63 3.95
N PRO A 83 -16.14 -2.61 3.43
CA PRO A 83 -16.23 -2.85 1.99
C PRO A 83 -16.93 -1.70 1.24
N GLY A 84 -17.62 -0.81 1.95
CA GLY A 84 -18.30 0.37 1.40
C GLY A 84 -17.45 1.64 1.37
N MET A 85 -16.17 1.59 1.77
CA MET A 85 -15.32 2.79 1.88
C MET A 85 -15.10 3.48 0.54
N GLY A 86 -15.17 2.74 -0.57
CA GLY A 86 -15.09 3.26 -1.94
C GLY A 86 -16.44 3.45 -2.66
N MET A 87 -17.57 3.13 -2.02
CA MET A 87 -18.90 3.33 -2.64
C MET A 87 -19.41 4.74 -2.36
N SER A 88 -19.84 5.44 -3.41
CA SER A 88 -20.59 6.68 -3.27
C SER A 88 -21.93 6.42 -2.58
N GLU A 89 -22.52 7.44 -1.97
CA GLU A 89 -23.83 7.29 -1.31
C GLU A 89 -24.91 6.83 -2.29
N GLU A 90 -24.89 7.32 -3.52
CA GLU A 90 -25.78 6.92 -4.62
C GLU A 90 -25.71 5.41 -4.90
N GLU A 91 -24.51 4.82 -4.96
CA GLU A 91 -24.33 3.39 -5.17
C GLU A 91 -24.83 2.56 -3.98
N ARG A 92 -24.67 3.06 -2.74
CA ARG A 92 -25.21 2.40 -1.53
C ARG A 92 -26.74 2.39 -1.53
N VAL A 93 -27.38 3.50 -1.90
CA VAL A 93 -28.84 3.60 -1.99
C VAL A 93 -29.36 2.66 -3.08
N ARG A 94 -28.71 2.62 -4.24
CA ARG A 94 -29.08 1.72 -5.35
C ARG A 94 -28.97 0.23 -4.97
N LEU A 95 -27.88 -0.18 -4.32
CA LEU A 95 -27.70 -1.57 -3.87
C LEU A 95 -28.70 -1.95 -2.77
N SER A 96 -29.06 -1.01 -1.89
CA SER A 96 -30.08 -1.22 -0.85
C SER A 96 -31.48 -1.34 -1.43
N ALA A 97 -31.84 -0.50 -2.41
CA ALA A 97 -33.10 -0.61 -3.15
C ALA A 97 -33.22 -1.97 -3.87
N ARG A 98 -32.13 -2.40 -4.54
CA ARG A 98 -32.06 -3.72 -5.20
C ARG A 98 -32.25 -4.89 -4.23
N ARG A 99 -31.75 -4.79 -2.99
CA ARG A 99 -31.97 -5.82 -1.96
C ARG A 99 -33.45 -6.06 -1.65
N ILE A 100 -34.30 -5.06 -1.83
CA ILE A 100 -35.76 -5.13 -1.57
C ILE A 100 -36.53 -5.44 -2.88
N GLY A 101 -35.83 -5.65 -3.99
CA GLY A 101 -36.45 -5.86 -5.31
C GLY A 101 -36.96 -4.57 -5.96
N MET A 102 -36.54 -3.40 -5.47
CA MET A 102 -36.90 -2.09 -6.01
C MET A 102 -35.76 -1.54 -6.87
N ASN A 103 -36.06 -1.01 -8.05
CA ASN A 103 -35.08 -0.24 -8.82
C ASN A 103 -35.24 1.24 -8.47
N LEU A 104 -34.13 1.89 -8.11
CA LEU A 104 -34.11 3.33 -7.85
C LEU A 104 -34.38 4.07 -9.18
N PRO A 105 -35.31 5.04 -9.22
CA PRO A 105 -35.54 5.89 -10.39
C PRO A 105 -34.26 6.62 -10.79
N VAL A 106 -34.14 6.97 -12.08
CA VAL A 106 -33.03 7.82 -12.54
C VAL A 106 -33.18 9.18 -11.85
N GLU A 107 -32.14 9.62 -11.14
CA GLU A 107 -32.08 10.96 -10.54
C GLU A 107 -32.34 11.99 -11.64
N PHE A 108 -33.32 12.87 -11.44
CA PHE A 108 -33.61 13.93 -12.40
C PHE A 108 -32.50 14.98 -12.29
N GLU A 109 -31.56 15.00 -13.24
CA GLU A 109 -30.63 16.12 -13.38
C GLU A 109 -31.44 17.36 -13.74
N ALA A 110 -31.78 18.17 -12.74
CA ALA A 110 -32.41 19.48 -12.92
C ALA A 110 -31.38 20.45 -13.54
N GLY A 111 -31.06 20.24 -14.83
CA GLY A 111 -30.00 20.95 -15.52
C GLY A 111 -29.82 20.54 -16.97
N GLY A 112 -30.90 20.37 -17.73
CA GLY A 112 -30.82 20.00 -19.15
C GLY A 112 -32.04 20.38 -19.97
N GLU A 113 -31.96 21.57 -20.58
CA GLU A 113 -32.69 22.03 -21.77
C GLU A 113 -34.20 22.31 -21.66
N GLY A 114 -34.50 23.60 -21.47
CA GLY A 114 -35.66 24.21 -22.11
C GLY A 114 -35.54 24.09 -23.64
N GLY A 115 -36.22 23.10 -24.21
CA GLY A 115 -36.50 23.03 -25.64
C GLY A 115 -37.38 24.21 -26.03
N LYS A 116 -36.79 25.17 -26.76
CA LYS A 116 -37.50 26.24 -27.46
C LYS A 116 -38.46 25.64 -28.49
N GLN A 117 -39.66 26.23 -28.55
CA GLN A 117 -40.58 26.15 -29.68
C GLN A 117 -39.98 26.83 -30.91
#